data_AF-A0A3E2CS59-F1
#
_entry.id   AF-A0A3E2CS59-F1
#
_cell.length_a   1.000
_cell.length_b   1.000
_cell.length_c   1.000
_cell.angle_alpha   90.00
_cell.angle_beta   90.00
_cell.angle_gamma   90.00
#
_symmetry.space_group_name_H-M   'P 1'
#
loop_
_entity.id
_entity.type
_entity.pdbx_description
1 polymer ?
#
loop_
_entity_poly.entity_id
_entity_poly.type
_entity_poly.pdbx_seq_one_letter_code
_entity_poly.pdbx_strand_id
1 'polypeptide(L)'
;MQISKLLQDEPVASKNLECYRERGYTNEDLLPKPQEKRTMSALNFCTLWMQSVHNIPNYAAVGAFLLMGYSPIYVMIGIMLGAILTAIVMVANGVVGSKYGIPFSMHLRATYGKAGAQLPGFLRGVVAAICWYGIQTYIGAKALEILVGKICPEFLTFGNKIPFVGSHIPI
;
A
#
# COMPACT_ATOMS: atom_id res chain seq x y z
N MET A 1 -27.42 14.45 7.31
CA MET A 1 -27.95 15.15 6.11
C MET A 1 -27.25 16.49 5.78
N GLN A 2 -26.26 16.97 6.56
CA GLN A 2 -25.52 18.22 6.26
C GLN A 2 -24.16 18.05 5.55
N ILE A 3 -23.57 16.85 5.53
CA ILE A 3 -22.27 16.60 4.86
C ILE A 3 -22.42 16.53 3.34
N SER A 4 -23.60 16.14 2.84
CA SER A 4 -23.89 16.07 1.39
C SER A 4 -23.82 17.43 0.71
N LYS A 5 -24.14 18.53 1.42
CA LYS A 5 -24.09 19.89 0.85
C LYS A 5 -22.66 20.44 0.79
N LEU A 6 -21.80 20.09 1.76
CA LEU A 6 -20.38 20.49 1.76
C LEU A 6 -19.52 19.73 0.74
N LEU A 7 -20.02 18.61 0.22
CA LEU A 7 -19.42 17.84 -0.88
C LEU A 7 -19.98 18.27 -2.25
N GLN A 8 -20.86 19.27 -2.30
CA GLN A 8 -21.42 19.81 -3.55
C GLN A 8 -20.80 21.14 -3.95
N ASP A 9 -20.11 21.84 -3.06
CA ASP A 9 -19.41 23.08 -3.40
C ASP A 9 -18.09 22.79 -4.13
N GLU A 10 -17.88 23.55 -5.20
CA GLU A 10 -16.66 23.88 -5.98
C GLU A 10 -15.30 23.39 -5.45
N PRO A 11 -14.30 23.15 -6.34
CA PRO A 11 -12.95 22.71 -5.99
C PRO A 11 -12.40 23.53 -4.82
N VAL A 12 -12.20 22.86 -3.68
CA VAL A 12 -11.78 23.37 -2.37
C VAL A 12 -11.15 24.76 -2.44
N ALA A 13 -11.98 25.80 -2.39
CA ALA A 13 -11.52 27.17 -2.28
C ALA A 13 -10.81 27.36 -0.94
N SER A 14 -9.80 28.23 -0.89
CA SER A 14 -8.98 28.53 0.30
C SER A 14 -9.80 28.78 1.56
N LYS A 15 -10.99 29.37 1.42
CA LYS A 15 -11.96 29.66 2.50
C LYS A 15 -12.49 28.40 3.22
N ASN A 16 -12.52 27.24 2.57
CA ASN A 16 -12.98 25.99 3.17
C ASN A 16 -11.92 25.33 4.07
N LEU A 17 -10.64 25.70 3.95
CA LEU A 17 -9.55 25.11 4.73
C LEU A 17 -9.56 25.53 6.20
N GLU A 18 -9.93 26.78 6.50
CA GLU A 18 -10.05 27.27 7.88
C GLU A 18 -11.12 26.52 8.68
N CYS A 19 -12.27 26.22 8.06
CA CYS A 19 -13.33 25.37 8.61
C CYS A 19 -12.80 23.98 9.04
N TYR A 20 -11.90 23.37 8.26
CA TYR A 20 -11.31 22.08 8.62
C TYR A 20 -10.32 22.20 9.78
N ARG A 21 -9.57 23.32 9.87
CA ARG A 21 -8.67 23.60 10.99
C ARG A 21 -9.46 23.74 12.30
N GLU A 22 -10.57 24.48 12.30
CA GLU A 22 -11.47 24.61 13.45
C GLU A 22 -12.06 23.27 13.91
N ARG A 23 -12.27 22.33 12.99
CA ARG A 23 -12.78 20.97 13.30
C ARG A 23 -11.73 20.03 13.91
N GLY A 24 -10.49 20.49 14.04
CA GLY A 24 -9.37 19.77 14.65
C GLY A 24 -8.44 19.06 13.65
N TYR A 25 -8.47 19.44 12.36
CA TYR A 25 -7.47 19.01 11.38
C TYR A 25 -6.32 20.02 11.34
N THR A 26 -5.35 19.85 12.24
CA THR A 26 -4.20 20.76 12.39
C THR A 26 -3.06 20.48 11.42
N ASN A 27 -2.91 19.22 10.97
CA ASN A 27 -1.85 18.84 10.05
C ASN A 27 -2.18 19.27 8.61
N GLU A 28 -1.27 19.99 7.97
CA GLU A 28 -1.45 20.47 6.60
C GLU A 28 -1.58 19.34 5.57
N ASP A 29 -0.92 18.20 5.81
CA ASP A 29 -1.01 17.01 4.95
C ASP A 29 -2.39 16.33 5.00
N LEU A 30 -3.16 16.58 6.07
CA LEU A 30 -4.49 16.01 6.25
C LEU A 30 -5.59 16.91 5.67
N LEU A 31 -5.24 18.11 5.22
CA LEU A 31 -6.18 19.02 4.60
C LEU A 31 -6.44 18.62 3.14
N PRO A 32 -7.65 18.89 2.61
CA PRO A 32 -7.94 18.62 1.21
C PRO A 32 -6.99 19.39 0.28
N LYS A 33 -6.46 18.73 -0.74
CA LYS A 33 -5.49 19.35 -1.65
C LYS A 33 -6.18 20.21 -2.71
N PRO A 34 -5.81 21.51 -2.84
CA PRO A 34 -6.25 22.37 -3.93
C PRO A 34 -5.83 21.80 -5.29
N GLN A 35 -6.56 22.14 -6.35
CA GLN A 35 -6.31 21.61 -7.70
C GLN A 35 -4.89 21.91 -8.20
N GLU A 36 -4.35 23.09 -7.87
CA GLU A 36 -2.98 23.51 -8.20
C GLU A 36 -1.90 22.59 -7.62
N LYS A 37 -2.16 21.95 -6.48
CA LYS A 37 -1.22 21.02 -5.81
C LYS A 37 -1.40 19.57 -6.28
N ARG A 38 -2.30 19.30 -7.23
CA ARG A 38 -2.55 17.95 -7.79
C ARG A 38 -1.66 17.73 -9.02
N THR A 39 -0.37 17.53 -8.79
CA THR A 39 0.65 17.38 -9.85
C THR A 39 0.79 15.94 -10.37
N MET A 40 -0.06 15.02 -9.95
CA MET A 40 0.07 13.60 -10.27
C MET A 40 -0.43 13.33 -11.70
N SER A 41 0.51 13.24 -12.65
CA SER A 41 0.23 12.85 -14.03
C SER A 41 -0.18 11.38 -14.14
N ALA A 42 -0.90 11.03 -15.20
CA ALA A 42 -1.27 9.65 -15.52
C ALA A 42 -0.04 8.72 -15.60
N LEU A 43 1.10 9.21 -16.10
CA LEU A 43 2.33 8.43 -16.12
C LEU A 43 2.89 8.15 -14.72
N ASN A 44 2.84 9.14 -13.82
CA ASN A 44 3.24 8.96 -12.42
C ASN A 44 2.32 7.96 -11.73
N PHE A 45 1.02 8.00 -12.04
CA PHE A 45 0.08 7.00 -11.55
C PHE A 45 0.40 5.59 -12.07
N CYS A 46 0.62 5.42 -13.38
CA CYS A 46 0.95 4.13 -13.97
C CYS A 46 2.24 3.54 -13.40
N THR A 47 3.29 4.35 -13.26
CA THR A 47 4.58 3.89 -12.71
C THR A 47 4.47 3.45 -11.24
N LEU A 48 3.73 4.20 -10.41
CA LEU A 48 3.44 3.81 -9.03
C LEU A 48 2.67 2.47 -8.96
N TRP A 49 1.73 2.25 -9.88
CA TRP A 49 0.98 0.99 -9.93
C TRP A 49 1.81 -0.18 -10.42
N MET A 50 2.65 0.03 -11.44
CA MET A 50 3.57 -0.99 -11.93
C MET A 50 4.47 -1.46 -10.77
N GLN A 51 5.04 -0.53 -10.00
CA GLN A 51 5.81 -0.87 -8.81
C GLN A 51 5.01 -1.71 -7.79
N SER A 52 3.73 -1.38 -7.57
CA SER A 52 2.89 -2.12 -6.63
C SER A 52 2.60 -3.57 -7.09
N VAL A 53 2.45 -3.79 -8.39
CA VAL A 53 2.15 -5.11 -8.95
C VAL A 53 3.39 -6.02 -8.94
N HIS A 54 4.57 -5.44 -9.17
CA HIS A 54 5.85 -6.16 -9.22
C HIS A 54 6.39 -6.40 -7.81
N ASN A 55 5.90 -7.46 -7.17
CA ASN A 55 6.38 -7.91 -5.88
C ASN A 55 6.57 -9.43 -5.83
N ILE A 56 7.48 -9.87 -4.97
CA ILE A 56 7.89 -11.27 -4.88
C ILE A 56 6.74 -12.19 -4.42
N PRO A 57 5.90 -11.81 -3.43
CA PRO A 57 4.73 -12.60 -3.06
C PRO A 57 3.79 -12.89 -4.23
N ASN A 58 3.53 -11.92 -5.12
CA ASN A 58 2.71 -12.15 -6.32
C ASN A 58 3.33 -13.22 -7.23
N TYR A 59 4.63 -13.14 -7.50
CA TYR A 59 5.32 -14.14 -8.32
C TYR A 59 5.34 -15.52 -7.65
N ALA A 60 5.55 -15.57 -6.34
CA ALA A 60 5.50 -16.81 -5.57
C ALA A 60 4.11 -17.46 -5.61
N ALA A 61 3.03 -16.67 -5.53
CA ALA A 61 1.66 -17.17 -5.65
C ALA A 61 1.40 -17.79 -7.03
N VAL A 62 1.84 -17.14 -8.11
CA VAL A 62 1.74 -17.71 -9.47
C VAL A 62 2.54 -19.00 -9.58
N GLY A 63 3.77 -19.02 -9.05
CA GLY A 63 4.61 -20.22 -9.01
C GLY A 63 3.93 -21.38 -8.26
N ALA A 64 3.26 -21.10 -7.13
CA ALA A 64 2.54 -22.11 -6.37
C ALA A 64 1.39 -22.74 -7.19
N PHE A 65 0.62 -21.94 -7.95
CA PHE A 65 -0.43 -22.50 -8.81
C PHE A 65 0.12 -23.41 -9.91
N LEU A 66 1.28 -23.08 -10.47
CA LEU A 66 1.94 -23.92 -11.47
C LEU A 66 2.46 -25.23 -10.86
N LEU A 67 3.02 -25.18 -9.64
CA LEU A 67 3.47 -26.37 -8.91
C LEU A 67 2.32 -27.31 -8.53
N MET A 68 1.11 -26.77 -8.33
CA MET A 68 -0.10 -27.55 -8.10
C MET A 68 -0.62 -28.25 -9.37
N GLY A 69 0.03 -28.06 -10.53
CA GLY A 69 -0.31 -28.73 -11.78
C GLY A 69 -1.38 -28.01 -12.62
N TYR A 70 -1.76 -26.78 -12.28
CA TYR A 70 -2.67 -25.99 -13.12
C TYR A 70 -1.97 -25.54 -14.41
N SER A 71 -2.69 -25.64 -15.54
CA SER A 71 -2.16 -25.13 -16.82
C SER A 71 -1.96 -23.61 -16.74
N PRO A 72 -0.82 -23.08 -17.24
CA PRO A 72 -0.49 -21.66 -17.18
C PRO A 72 -1.58 -20.75 -17.77
N ILE A 73 -2.30 -21.23 -18.78
CA ILE A 73 -3.36 -20.46 -19.46
C ILE A 73 -4.53 -20.17 -18.50
N TYR A 74 -4.96 -21.15 -17.70
CA TYR A 74 -6.03 -20.95 -16.73
C TYR A 74 -5.60 -20.00 -15.61
N VAL A 75 -4.35 -20.11 -15.16
CA VAL A 75 -3.79 -19.20 -14.15
C VAL A 75 -3.76 -17.76 -14.67
N MET A 76 -3.32 -17.54 -15.92
CA MET A 76 -3.31 -16.21 -16.54
C MET A 76 -4.72 -15.62 -16.67
N ILE A 77 -5.69 -16.41 -17.11
CA ILE A 77 -7.09 -15.96 -17.21
C ILE A 77 -7.63 -15.60 -15.83
N GLY A 78 -7.37 -16.41 -14.80
CA GLY A 78 -7.78 -16.14 -13.43
C GLY A 78 -7.21 -14.84 -12.88
N ILE A 79 -5.90 -14.59 -13.11
CA ILE A 79 -5.25 -13.34 -12.72
C ILE A 79 -5.85 -12.15 -13.47
N MET A 80 -6.11 -12.29 -14.77
CA MET A 80 -6.69 -11.21 -15.59
C MET A 80 -8.10 -10.84 -15.11
N LEU A 81 -8.95 -11.82 -14.83
CA LEU A 81 -10.29 -11.59 -14.28
C LEU A 81 -10.24 -10.96 -12.89
N GLY A 82 -9.35 -11.45 -12.02
CA GLY A 82 -9.12 -10.86 -10.70
C GLY A 82 -8.63 -9.41 -10.77
N ALA A 83 -7.73 -9.10 -11.71
CA ALA A 83 -7.22 -7.76 -11.94
C ALA A 83 -8.32 -6.80 -12.42
N ILE A 84 -9.19 -7.23 -13.34
CA ILE A 84 -10.34 -6.44 -13.82
C ILE A 84 -11.31 -6.15 -12.67
N LEU A 85 -11.68 -7.17 -11.89
CA LEU A 85 -12.59 -6.99 -10.75
C LEU A 85 -12.00 -6.03 -9.72
N THR A 86 -10.72 -6.19 -9.41
CA THR A 86 -9.99 -5.30 -8.49
C THR A 86 -9.96 -3.87 -9.02
N ALA A 87 -9.72 -3.68 -10.32
CA ALA A 87 -9.72 -2.36 -10.95
C ALA A 87 -11.09 -1.66 -10.82
N ILE A 88 -12.19 -2.39 -11.03
CA ILE A 88 -13.55 -1.82 -10.89
C ILE A 88 -13.79 -1.33 -9.46
N VAL A 89 -13.50 -2.17 -8.46
CA VAL A 89 -13.67 -1.81 -7.04
C VAL A 89 -12.76 -0.63 -6.68
N MET A 90 -11.53 -0.60 -7.21
CA MET A 90 -10.58 0.47 -6.94
C MET A 90 -11.05 1.80 -7.52
N VAL A 91 -11.54 1.82 -8.76
CA VAL A 91 -12.08 3.03 -9.39
C VAL A 91 -13.26 3.56 -8.58
N ALA A 92 -14.17 2.69 -8.15
CA ALA A 92 -15.31 3.08 -7.32
C ALA A 92 -14.87 3.71 -5.99
N ASN A 93 -13.86 3.15 -5.32
CA ASN A 93 -13.31 3.70 -4.08
C ASN A 93 -12.50 4.99 -4.33
N GLY A 94 -11.86 5.12 -5.49
CA GLY A 94 -11.00 6.24 -5.87
C GLY A 94 -11.74 7.53 -6.23
N VAL A 95 -13.04 7.47 -6.55
CA VAL A 95 -13.84 8.65 -6.96
C VAL A 95 -13.78 9.76 -5.92
N VAL A 96 -13.89 9.42 -4.64
CA VAL A 96 -13.93 10.39 -3.55
C VAL A 96 -12.58 11.11 -3.41
N GLY A 97 -11.48 10.38 -3.49
CA GLY A 97 -10.13 10.95 -3.43
C GLY A 97 -9.79 11.81 -4.65
N SER A 98 -10.21 11.39 -5.85
CA SER A 98 -9.93 12.10 -7.09
C SER A 98 -10.73 13.40 -7.24
N LYS A 99 -12.04 13.34 -6.96
CA LYS A 99 -12.93 14.50 -7.08
C LYS A 99 -12.66 15.55 -5.99
N TYR A 100 -12.62 15.11 -4.73
CA TYR A 100 -12.56 16.01 -3.58
C TYR A 100 -11.14 16.28 -3.06
N GLY A 101 -10.13 15.49 -3.47
CA GLY A 101 -8.76 15.64 -2.98
C GLY A 101 -8.62 15.42 -1.47
N ILE A 102 -9.57 14.71 -0.86
CA ILE A 102 -9.56 14.42 0.58
C ILE A 102 -8.71 13.19 0.88
N PRO A 103 -7.92 13.19 1.97
CA PRO A 103 -7.15 12.03 2.35
C PRO A 103 -8.05 10.93 2.92
N PHE A 104 -7.58 9.68 2.82
CA PHE A 104 -8.29 8.50 3.32
C PHE A 104 -8.69 8.64 4.80
N SER A 105 -7.82 9.23 5.64
CA SER A 105 -8.09 9.44 7.06
C SER A 105 -9.29 10.37 7.32
N MET A 106 -9.49 11.38 6.48
CA MET A 106 -10.66 12.26 6.57
C MET A 106 -11.93 11.56 6.07
N HIS A 107 -11.82 10.77 4.99
CA HIS A 107 -12.92 9.95 4.49
C HIS A 107 -13.39 8.93 5.55
N LEU A 108 -12.46 8.27 6.21
CA LEU A 108 -12.75 7.29 7.28
C LEU A 108 -13.45 7.94 8.48
N ARG A 109 -13.02 9.14 8.89
CA ARG A 109 -13.67 9.93 9.95
C ARG A 109 -15.06 10.41 9.55
N ALA A 110 -15.30 10.67 8.27
CA ALA A 110 -16.63 11.05 7.79
C ALA A 110 -17.63 9.89 7.86
N THR A 111 -17.17 8.65 7.64
CA THR A 111 -18.02 7.44 7.67
C THR A 111 -18.24 6.89 9.08
N TYR A 112 -17.18 6.80 9.90
CA TYR A 112 -17.22 6.13 11.21
C TYR A 112 -17.16 7.08 12.42
N GLY A 113 -17.05 8.39 12.20
CA GLY A 113 -16.85 9.39 13.26
C GLY A 113 -15.41 9.41 13.81
N LYS A 114 -15.15 10.28 14.80
CA LYS A 114 -13.80 10.48 15.35
C LYS A 114 -13.24 9.24 16.06
N ALA A 115 -14.03 8.64 16.96
CA ALA A 115 -13.60 7.47 17.72
C ALA A 115 -13.66 6.18 16.88
N GLY A 116 -14.73 6.00 16.08
CA GLY A 116 -14.92 4.81 15.26
C GLY A 116 -13.90 4.64 14.12
N ALA A 117 -13.32 5.74 13.61
CA ALA A 117 -12.31 5.68 12.56
C ALA A 117 -10.94 5.14 13.02
N GLN A 118 -10.68 5.13 14.33
CA GLN A 118 -9.38 4.68 14.86
C GLN A 118 -9.19 3.17 14.69
N LEU A 119 -10.24 2.38 14.87
CA LEU A 119 -10.19 0.92 14.74
C LEU A 119 -9.82 0.44 13.31
N PRO A 120 -10.54 0.82 12.24
CA PRO A 120 -10.19 0.42 10.88
C PRO A 120 -8.84 1.01 10.44
N GLY A 121 -8.49 2.21 10.89
CA GLY A 121 -7.18 2.81 10.63
C GLY A 121 -6.04 1.99 11.25
N PHE A 122 -6.20 1.59 12.51
CA PHE A 122 -5.24 0.75 13.23
C PHE A 122 -5.10 -0.63 12.61
N LEU A 123 -6.21 -1.33 12.37
CA LEU A 123 -6.21 -2.67 11.77
C LEU A 123 -5.51 -2.68 10.40
N ARG A 124 -5.85 -1.71 9.55
CA ARG A 124 -5.19 -1.54 8.25
C ARG A 124 -3.69 -1.25 8.42
N GLY A 125 -3.33 -0.39 9.36
CA GLY A 125 -1.94 -0.01 9.63
C GLY A 125 -1.09 -1.18 10.11
N VAL A 126 -1.60 -1.99 11.05
CA VAL A 126 -0.90 -3.16 11.61
C VAL A 126 -0.64 -4.21 10.53
N VAL A 127 -1.67 -4.57 9.75
CA VAL A 127 -1.52 -5.56 8.69
C VAL A 127 -0.53 -5.08 7.61
N ALA A 128 -0.60 -3.81 7.23
CA ALA A 128 0.32 -3.24 6.25
C ALA A 128 1.77 -3.16 6.78
N ALA A 129 1.96 -2.74 8.03
CA ALA A 129 3.30 -2.54 8.59
C ALA A 129 3.98 -3.86 8.99
N ILE A 130 3.23 -4.82 9.54
CA ILE A 130 3.82 -6.07 10.03
C ILE A 130 3.84 -7.12 8.93
N CYS A 131 2.67 -7.45 8.37
CA CYS A 131 2.58 -8.57 7.44
C CYS A 131 3.17 -8.20 6.07
N TRP A 132 2.76 -7.07 5.51
CA TRP A 132 3.17 -6.69 4.15
C TRP A 132 4.59 -6.15 4.10
N TYR A 133 4.94 -5.16 4.92
CA TYR A 133 6.30 -4.64 4.93
C TYR A 133 7.32 -5.63 5.51
N GLY A 134 6.96 -6.40 6.54
CA GLY A 134 7.84 -7.40 7.13
C GLY A 134 8.26 -8.49 6.16
N ILE A 135 7.31 -9.10 5.42
CA ILE A 135 7.63 -10.15 4.45
C ILE A 135 8.50 -9.62 3.30
N GLN A 136 8.23 -8.41 2.84
CA GLN A 136 8.98 -7.79 1.74
C GLN A 136 10.42 -7.46 2.15
N THR A 137 10.62 -6.94 3.36
CA THR A 137 11.96 -6.70 3.92
C THR A 137 12.70 -8.00 4.17
N TYR A 138 12.02 -9.05 4.67
CA TYR A 138 12.64 -10.36 4.87
C TYR A 138 13.17 -10.96 3.56
N ILE A 139 12.33 -10.98 2.51
CA ILE A 139 12.75 -11.50 1.21
C ILE A 139 13.85 -10.63 0.61
N GLY A 140 13.77 -9.30 0.77
CA GLY A 140 14.83 -8.38 0.36
C GLY A 140 16.17 -8.65 1.07
N ALA A 141 16.13 -8.93 2.38
CA ALA A 141 17.31 -9.30 3.15
C ALA A 141 17.92 -10.62 2.66
N LYS A 142 17.10 -11.62 2.33
CA LYS A 142 17.58 -12.89 1.75
C LYS A 142 18.20 -12.71 0.36
N ALA A 143 17.62 -11.86 -0.48
CA ALA A 143 18.21 -11.52 -1.77
C ALA A 143 19.58 -10.82 -1.60
N LEU A 144 19.69 -9.90 -0.64
CA LEU A 144 20.95 -9.23 -0.31
C LEU A 144 21.99 -10.20 0.23
N GLU A 145 21.60 -11.12 1.10
CA GLU A 145 22.46 -12.16 1.65
C GLU A 145 23.10 -13.02 0.55
N ILE A 146 22.31 -13.48 -0.42
CA ILE A 146 22.80 -14.23 -1.58
C ILE A 146 23.76 -13.37 -2.42
N LEU A 147 23.44 -12.10 -2.63
CA LEU A 147 24.29 -11.19 -3.40
C LEU A 147 25.65 -10.97 -2.72
N VAL A 148 25.64 -10.69 -1.41
CA VAL A 148 26.86 -10.50 -0.61
C VAL A 148 27.66 -11.80 -0.57
N GLY A 149 27.01 -12.95 -0.42
CA GLY A 149 27.66 -14.25 -0.46
C GLY A 149 28.34 -14.58 -1.79
N LYS A 150 27.83 -14.04 -2.91
CA LYS A 150 28.49 -14.15 -4.23
C LYS A 150 29.69 -13.22 -4.38
N ILE A 151 29.67 -12.04 -3.75
CA ILE A 151 30.76 -11.05 -3.85
C ILE A 151 31.89 -11.39 -2.85
N CYS A 152 31.52 -11.75 -1.63
CA CYS A 152 32.42 -12.12 -0.54
C CYS A 152 31.97 -13.46 0.05
N PRO A 153 32.45 -14.61 -0.48
CA PRO A 153 32.07 -15.93 0.02
C PRO A 153 32.45 -16.16 1.50
N GLU A 154 33.43 -15.40 2.03
CA GLU A 154 33.80 -15.40 3.45
C GLU A 154 32.69 -14.84 4.36
N PHE A 155 31.79 -13.98 3.84
CA PHE A 155 30.65 -13.44 4.59
C PHE A 155 29.65 -14.53 4.98
N LEU A 156 29.43 -15.52 4.12
CA LEU A 156 28.59 -16.69 4.42
C LEU A 156 29.23 -17.59 5.49
N THR A 157 30.56 -17.51 5.65
CA THR A 157 31.31 -18.32 6.62
C THR A 157 31.45 -17.61 7.98
N PHE A 158 31.27 -16.28 8.02
CA PHE A 158 31.37 -15.47 9.25
C PHE A 158 30.31 -15.87 10.29
N GLY A 159 29.08 -16.19 9.85
CA GLY A 159 28.02 -16.69 10.72
C GLY A 159 28.33 -18.05 11.38
N ASN A 160 29.20 -18.86 10.78
CA ASN A 160 29.61 -20.15 11.33
C ASN A 160 30.73 -20.04 12.39
N LYS A 161 31.31 -18.84 12.59
CA LYS A 161 32.40 -18.58 13.55
C LYS A 161 31.94 -17.93 14.86
N ILE A 162 30.68 -17.47 14.95
CA ILE A 162 30.13 -16.84 16.15
C ILE A 162 29.05 -17.75 16.74
N PRO A 163 29.33 -18.50 17.81
CA PRO A 163 28.33 -19.33 18.46
C PRO A 163 27.36 -18.43 19.22
N PHE A 164 26.27 -18.00 18.58
CA PHE A 164 25.14 -17.42 19.29
C PHE A 164 24.10 -18.53 19.52
N VAL A 165 24.14 -19.11 20.73
CA VAL A 165 23.13 -20.06 21.23
C VAL A 165 23.05 -21.37 20.44
N GLY A 166 24.19 -22.04 20.25
CA GLY A 166 24.25 -23.50 20.04
C GLY A 166 23.57 -24.07 18.78
N SER A 167 22.98 -23.24 17.92
CA SER A 167 22.50 -23.63 16.60
C SER A 167 23.46 -23.08 15.55
N HIS A 168 23.99 -23.97 14.71
CA HIS A 168 24.49 -23.55 13.40
C HIS A 168 23.27 -22.99 12.69
N ILE A 169 23.16 -21.67 12.60
CA ILE A 169 22.15 -21.03 11.77
C ILE A 169 22.58 -21.32 10.33
N PRO A 170 21.90 -22.21 9.58
CA PRO A 170 22.08 -22.19 8.15
C PRO A 170 21.44 -20.88 7.71
N ILE A 171 22.28 -19.96 7.25
CA ILE A 171 21.84 -18.71 6.65
C ILE A 171 21.00 -19.06 5.41
#